data_AF-A0A7Y6UH30-F1
#
_entry.id   AF-A0A7Y6UH30-F1
#
_cell.length_a   1.000
_cell.length_b   1.000
_cell.length_c   1.000
_cell.angle_alpha   90.00
_cell.angle_beta   90.00
_cell.angle_gamma   90.00
#
_symmetry.space_group_name_H-M   'P 1'
#
loop_
_entity.id
_entity.type
_entity.pdbx_description
1 polymer ?
#
loop_
_entity_poly.entity_id
_entity_poly.type
_entity_poly.pdbx_seq_one_letter_code
_entity_poly.pdbx_strand_id
1 'polypeptide(L)'
;MRFLAKSLVVSVALAGCLAEGGGVDGEQTEQESTTTYVDILDFSKTDQGQWYDLIHNLNRQFDDVCGDTFCEGEYSNIQPLTFSCAVSSKQGSVKDCAWTFAAAQVDVDPRNANIVVDAPTYQCHFKMKTTAPKLIAILAGDDPLHAALPGAPAETPSIYDQLSDCFDHPIGQTPGEFAETGALSYVSARDYYTSSAGIDRWYAAKQALKDGFDRVCGDTFCSGDFGDLQAMDFTCAITKSTGNVKSCMWTFGGSWHLVQTQGGAQQITASTFKCPVMMHGTLSQLLDVLTAPGTDQPINRPLPGMTTSAYEALLDCLP
;
A
#
# COMPACT_ATOMS: atom_id res chain seq x y z
N MET A 1 55.15 10.45 19.86
CA MET A 1 55.64 11.82 20.14
C MET A 1 54.55 12.58 20.86
N ARG A 2 54.88 13.12 22.03
CA ARG A 2 54.01 13.95 22.90
C ARG A 2 54.01 15.39 22.41
N PHE A 3 52.87 16.08 22.43
CA PHE A 3 52.66 17.52 22.70
C PHE A 3 51.13 17.65 22.92
N LEU A 4 50.53 17.81 24.11
CA LEU A 4 50.64 18.80 25.21
C LEU A 4 50.29 20.25 24.83
N ALA A 5 49.08 20.63 25.28
CA ALA A 5 48.67 21.87 25.95
C ALA A 5 48.43 23.16 25.11
N LYS A 6 47.26 23.78 25.29
CA LYS A 6 46.99 24.76 26.37
C LYS A 6 45.55 25.26 26.39
N SER A 7 44.93 25.20 27.57
CA SER A 7 43.76 25.97 27.96
C SER A 7 44.06 27.47 27.94
N LEU A 8 43.09 28.29 27.53
CA LEU A 8 43.01 29.69 27.90
C LEU A 8 41.72 29.92 28.69
N VAL A 9 41.90 30.22 29.97
CA VAL A 9 40.87 30.72 30.88
C VAL A 9 40.82 32.24 30.68
N VAL A 10 39.63 32.79 30.44
CA VAL A 10 39.40 34.24 30.53
C VAL A 10 38.36 34.46 31.62
N SER A 11 38.84 34.91 32.78
CA SER A 11 38.03 35.50 33.85
C SER A 11 37.94 37.00 33.59
N VAL A 12 36.73 37.54 33.52
CA VAL A 12 36.50 38.99 33.66
C VAL A 12 35.61 39.20 34.89
N ALA A 13 36.09 40.07 35.76
CA ALA A 13 35.55 40.39 37.06
C ALA A 13 34.32 41.31 36.97
N LEU A 14 33.49 41.22 38.02
CA LEU A 14 32.36 42.10 38.31
C LEU A 14 32.79 43.56 38.48
N ALA A 15 31.97 44.47 37.95
CA ALA A 15 31.78 45.82 38.47
C ALA A 15 30.27 46.09 38.52
N GLY A 16 29.76 46.39 39.72
CA GLY A 16 28.34 46.55 39.99
C GLY A 16 27.78 47.94 39.71
N CYS A 17 26.46 48.01 39.61
CA CYS A 17 25.65 49.17 39.98
C CYS A 17 24.37 48.63 40.65
N LEU A 18 24.13 49.09 41.88
CA LEU A 18 22.86 48.98 42.59
C LEU A 18 21.86 49.94 41.96
N ALA A 19 20.65 49.48 41.68
CA ALA A 19 19.46 50.32 41.54
C ALA A 19 18.27 49.59 42.19
N GLU A 20 17.69 50.23 43.20
CA GLU A 20 16.47 49.85 43.89
C GLU A 20 15.23 50.12 43.03
N GLY A 21 14.23 49.24 43.14
CA GLY A 21 12.82 49.62 43.01
C GLY A 21 12.17 49.47 41.63
N GLY A 22 11.24 48.52 41.52
CA GLY A 22 10.26 48.46 40.44
C GLY A 22 9.91 47.02 40.10
N GLY A 23 8.76 46.55 40.58
CA GLY A 23 8.19 45.29 40.12
C GLY A 23 8.01 45.33 38.60
N VAL A 24 8.45 44.26 37.94
CA VAL A 24 8.03 43.95 36.58
C VAL A 24 7.69 42.48 36.59
N ASP A 25 6.47 42.25 36.14
CA ASP A 25 5.76 41.01 36.09
C ASP A 25 6.60 39.87 35.53
N GLY A 26 6.37 38.68 36.07
CA GLY A 26 6.85 37.46 35.46
C GLY A 26 6.35 37.43 34.02
N GLU A 27 7.27 37.66 33.09
CA GLU A 27 7.13 37.30 31.69
C GLU A 27 7.09 35.77 31.67
N GLN A 28 5.92 35.23 32.00
CA GLN A 28 5.48 33.97 31.46
C GLN A 28 5.47 34.20 29.95
N THR A 29 6.58 33.86 29.29
CA THR A 29 6.52 33.40 27.91
C THR A 29 5.45 32.34 27.89
N GLU A 30 4.27 32.75 27.46
CA GLU A 30 3.16 31.90 27.06
C GLU A 30 3.77 31.01 26.00
N GLN A 31 4.20 29.83 26.44
CA GLN A 31 4.72 28.78 25.60
C GLN A 31 3.53 28.37 24.75
N GLU A 32 3.31 29.08 23.65
CA GLU A 32 2.31 28.80 22.64
C GLU A 32 2.50 27.33 22.31
N SER A 33 1.63 26.49 22.89
CA SER A 33 1.88 25.07 22.89
C SER A 33 1.61 24.63 21.46
N THR A 34 2.66 24.55 20.65
CA THR A 34 2.57 24.13 19.26
C THR A 34 1.85 22.79 19.26
N THR A 35 0.70 22.73 18.60
CA THR A 35 -0.07 21.48 18.52
C THR A 35 0.79 20.45 17.82
N THR A 36 1.04 19.32 18.48
CA THR A 36 1.75 18.20 17.89
C THR A 36 0.76 17.16 17.38
N TYR A 37 1.16 16.44 16.34
CA TYR A 37 0.36 15.41 15.69
C TYR A 37 1.06 14.05 15.79
N VAL A 38 0.24 13.00 15.84
CA VAL A 38 0.65 11.59 15.87
C VAL A 38 -0.23 10.80 14.91
N ASP A 39 0.20 9.59 14.56
CA ASP A 39 -0.71 8.63 13.91
C ASP A 39 -1.87 8.29 14.86
N ILE A 40 -3.04 8.01 14.30
CA ILE A 40 -4.21 7.62 15.09
C ILE A 40 -3.97 6.35 15.91
N LEU A 41 -3.15 5.41 15.45
CA LEU A 41 -2.73 4.23 16.22
C LEU A 41 -1.88 4.58 17.46
N ASP A 42 -1.17 5.71 17.41
CA ASP A 42 -0.34 6.21 18.51
C ASP A 42 -1.11 7.15 19.44
N PHE A 43 -2.34 7.52 19.08
CA PHE A 43 -3.18 8.34 19.95
C PHE A 43 -3.65 7.53 21.15
N SER A 44 -3.39 8.05 22.36
CA SER A 44 -3.57 7.33 23.63
C SER A 44 -4.98 6.82 23.92
N LYS A 45 -6.00 7.27 23.18
CA LYS A 45 -7.40 6.84 23.33
C LYS A 45 -7.85 5.89 22.22
N THR A 46 -6.95 5.48 21.33
CA THR A 46 -7.21 4.50 20.29
C THR A 46 -6.90 3.12 20.82
N ASP A 47 -7.85 2.20 20.72
CA ASP A 47 -7.58 0.78 20.86
C ASP A 47 -7.03 0.27 19.53
N GLN A 48 -5.79 -0.22 19.52
CA GLN A 48 -5.13 -0.64 18.29
C GLN A 48 -5.79 -1.87 17.66
N GLY A 49 -6.24 -2.83 18.48
CA GLY A 49 -6.93 -4.03 17.99
C GLY A 49 -8.24 -3.66 17.31
N GLN A 50 -9.03 -2.81 17.97
CA GLN A 50 -10.23 -2.24 17.38
C GLN A 50 -9.91 -1.52 16.07
N TRP A 51 -8.89 -0.66 16.03
CA TRP A 51 -8.53 0.06 14.81
C TRP A 51 -8.24 -0.88 13.64
N TYR A 52 -7.48 -1.96 13.86
CA TYR A 52 -7.24 -2.95 12.81
C TYR A 52 -8.52 -3.63 12.33
N ASP A 53 -9.45 -3.96 13.23
CA ASP A 53 -10.76 -4.51 12.84
C ASP A 53 -11.57 -3.52 11.99
N LEU A 54 -11.50 -2.21 12.29
CA LEU A 54 -12.17 -1.16 11.50
C LEU A 54 -11.57 -1.05 10.10
N ILE A 55 -10.25 -1.04 9.98
CA ILE A 55 -9.58 -0.98 8.68
C ILE A 55 -9.84 -2.25 7.88
N HIS A 56 -9.85 -3.42 8.52
CA HIS A 56 -10.24 -4.65 7.85
C HIS A 56 -11.69 -4.61 7.32
N ASN A 57 -12.63 -4.08 8.10
CA ASN A 57 -14.01 -3.86 7.64
C ASN A 57 -14.07 -2.89 6.46
N LEU A 58 -13.32 -1.79 6.52
CA LEU A 58 -13.28 -0.78 5.46
C LEU A 58 -12.70 -1.36 4.16
N ASN A 59 -11.61 -2.12 4.24
CA ASN A 59 -11.00 -2.80 3.08
C ASN A 59 -11.99 -3.79 2.45
N ARG A 60 -12.65 -4.62 3.25
CA ARG A 60 -13.68 -5.55 2.74
C ARG A 60 -14.82 -4.80 2.02
N GLN A 61 -15.30 -3.70 2.57
CA GLN A 61 -16.37 -2.93 1.92
C GLN A 61 -15.90 -2.29 0.62
N PHE A 62 -14.64 -1.85 0.54
CA PHE A 62 -14.08 -1.41 -0.72
C PHE A 62 -14.03 -2.56 -1.73
N ASP A 63 -13.57 -3.75 -1.33
CA ASP A 63 -13.55 -4.93 -2.19
C ASP A 63 -14.95 -5.29 -2.71
N ASP A 64 -15.97 -5.19 -1.85
CA ASP A 64 -17.37 -5.46 -2.18
C ASP A 64 -17.92 -4.50 -3.26
N VAL A 65 -17.45 -3.25 -3.31
CA VAL A 65 -17.93 -2.25 -4.28
C VAL A 65 -17.01 -2.09 -5.48
N CYS A 66 -15.71 -2.43 -5.38
CA CYS A 66 -14.74 -2.07 -6.42
C CYS A 66 -15.13 -2.66 -7.77
N GLY A 67 -15.51 -3.94 -7.82
CA GLY A 67 -15.86 -4.65 -9.05
C GLY A 67 -16.94 -3.98 -9.90
N ASP A 68 -17.91 -3.32 -9.26
CA ASP A 68 -19.06 -2.70 -9.92
C ASP A 68 -18.90 -1.18 -10.11
N THR A 69 -17.80 -0.60 -9.64
CA THR A 69 -17.61 0.86 -9.59
C THR A 69 -16.21 1.27 -10.04
N PHE A 70 -15.22 1.17 -9.16
CA PHE A 70 -13.87 1.70 -9.39
C PHE A 70 -13.02 0.77 -10.26
N CYS A 71 -13.17 -0.54 -10.12
CA CYS A 71 -12.44 -1.57 -10.86
C CYS A 71 -13.01 -1.84 -12.27
N GLU A 72 -14.07 -1.15 -12.71
CA GLU A 72 -14.56 -1.23 -14.10
C GLU A 72 -13.80 -0.28 -15.04
N GLY A 73 -13.00 0.64 -14.48
CA GLY A 73 -12.29 1.67 -15.23
C GLY A 73 -11.00 1.19 -15.92
N GLU A 74 -10.01 2.08 -15.99
CA GLU A 74 -8.69 1.80 -16.60
C GLU A 74 -7.89 0.70 -15.88
N TYR A 75 -8.23 0.41 -14.62
CA TYR A 75 -7.56 -0.59 -13.81
C TYR A 75 -8.57 -1.51 -13.16
N SER A 76 -8.50 -2.80 -13.49
CA SER A 76 -9.40 -3.81 -12.94
C SER A 76 -8.94 -4.42 -11.62
N ASN A 77 -7.77 -4.02 -11.13
CA ASN A 77 -7.19 -4.54 -9.90
C ASN A 77 -6.64 -3.39 -9.06
N ILE A 78 -7.52 -2.78 -8.27
CA ILE A 78 -7.18 -1.76 -7.28
C ILE A 78 -7.21 -2.44 -5.92
N GLN A 79 -6.13 -2.31 -5.15
CA GLN A 79 -6.01 -2.90 -3.82
C GLN A 79 -5.78 -1.80 -2.77
N PRO A 80 -6.52 -1.82 -1.66
CA PRO A 80 -6.27 -0.93 -0.55
C PRO A 80 -4.94 -1.27 0.12
N LEU A 81 -4.16 -0.24 0.42
CA LEU A 81 -2.94 -0.32 1.21
C LEU A 81 -3.22 0.29 2.60
N THR A 82 -2.30 1.11 3.13
CA THR A 82 -2.47 1.74 4.44
C THR A 82 -3.53 2.84 4.44
N PHE A 83 -4.43 2.80 5.43
CA PHE A 83 -5.29 3.90 5.86
C PHE A 83 -4.76 4.47 7.18
N SER A 84 -4.33 5.74 7.18
CA SER A 84 -3.78 6.42 8.36
C SER A 84 -4.42 7.79 8.54
N CYS A 85 -4.52 8.24 9.79
CA CYS A 85 -4.95 9.58 10.13
C CYS A 85 -3.94 10.29 11.02
N ALA A 86 -3.62 11.55 10.68
CA ALA A 86 -2.88 12.45 11.54
C ALA A 86 -3.82 13.11 12.54
N VAL A 87 -3.57 12.93 13.83
CA VAL A 87 -4.44 13.42 14.91
C VAL A 87 -3.66 14.25 15.91
N SER A 88 -4.27 15.31 16.44
CA SER A 88 -3.59 16.11 17.47
C SER A 88 -3.39 15.29 18.74
N SER A 89 -2.16 15.24 19.23
CA SER A 89 -1.74 14.36 20.33
C SER A 89 -2.52 14.57 21.63
N LYS A 90 -3.00 15.80 21.87
CA LYS A 90 -3.74 16.17 23.10
C LYS A 90 -5.26 16.10 22.94
N GLN A 91 -5.78 16.67 21.85
CA GLN A 91 -7.23 16.86 21.68
C GLN A 91 -7.85 15.75 20.83
N GLY A 92 -7.05 15.00 20.07
CA GLY A 92 -7.50 13.97 19.15
C GLY A 92 -8.25 14.55 17.94
N SER A 93 -8.12 15.85 17.66
CA SER A 93 -8.69 16.44 16.44
C SER A 93 -7.99 15.86 15.22
N VAL A 94 -8.76 15.36 14.26
CA VAL A 94 -8.24 14.79 13.01
C VAL A 94 -7.81 15.95 12.11
N LYS A 95 -6.57 15.91 11.66
CA LYS A 95 -5.98 16.91 10.76
C LYS A 95 -6.11 16.50 9.30
N ASP A 96 -5.80 15.23 9.03
CA ASP A 96 -5.75 14.64 7.71
C ASP A 96 -5.93 13.13 7.87
N CYS A 97 -6.62 12.50 6.94
CA CYS A 97 -6.68 11.05 6.79
C CYS A 97 -6.36 10.74 5.35
N ALA A 98 -5.47 9.77 5.15
CA ALA A 98 -5.06 9.32 3.85
C ALA A 98 -5.22 7.81 3.72
N TRP A 99 -5.77 7.37 2.60
CA TRP A 99 -5.81 5.98 2.20
C TRP A 99 -5.03 5.83 0.92
N THR A 100 -4.01 4.99 0.97
CA THR A 100 -3.22 4.67 -0.22
C THR A 100 -3.79 3.45 -0.90
N PHE A 101 -3.74 3.44 -2.23
CA PHE A 101 -4.09 2.29 -3.05
C PHE A 101 -2.96 2.01 -4.03
N ALA A 102 -2.80 0.74 -4.39
CA ALA A 102 -2.09 0.35 -5.60
C ALA A 102 -3.10 -0.11 -6.63
N ALA A 103 -2.80 0.08 -7.91
CA ALA A 103 -3.53 -0.57 -8.98
C ALA A 103 -2.58 -1.26 -9.95
N ALA A 104 -3.10 -2.23 -10.69
CA ALA A 104 -2.35 -2.91 -11.73
C ALA A 104 -3.24 -3.30 -12.91
N GLN A 105 -2.75 -3.03 -14.11
CA GLN A 105 -3.19 -3.62 -15.36
C GLN A 105 -1.99 -4.27 -16.03
N VAL A 106 -2.14 -5.53 -16.40
CA VAL A 106 -1.05 -6.31 -17.00
C VAL A 106 -1.54 -7.01 -18.25
N ASP A 107 -0.73 -6.94 -19.31
CA ASP A 107 -1.00 -7.65 -20.55
C ASP A 107 0.29 -8.18 -21.19
N VAL A 108 0.12 -9.02 -22.22
CA VAL A 108 1.20 -9.65 -22.96
C VAL A 108 1.20 -9.12 -24.40
N ASP A 109 2.34 -8.57 -24.84
CA ASP A 109 2.55 -8.26 -26.26
C ASP A 109 2.53 -9.57 -27.06
N PRO A 110 1.52 -9.76 -27.94
CA PRO A 110 1.28 -11.03 -28.61
C PRO A 110 2.33 -11.36 -29.68
N ARG A 111 3.24 -10.42 -29.98
CA ARG A 111 4.29 -10.55 -31.01
C ARG A 111 5.61 -11.08 -30.45
N ASN A 112 5.95 -10.72 -29.22
CA ASN A 112 7.28 -10.97 -28.63
C ASN A 112 7.25 -11.56 -27.21
N ALA A 113 6.08 -11.78 -26.62
CA ALA A 113 5.88 -12.31 -25.27
C ALA A 113 6.30 -11.36 -24.13
N ASN A 114 6.56 -10.08 -24.41
CA ASN A 114 6.84 -9.10 -23.38
C ASN A 114 5.59 -8.86 -22.54
N ILE A 115 5.76 -8.82 -21.22
CA ILE A 115 4.68 -8.47 -20.29
C ILE A 115 4.75 -6.96 -20.05
N VAL A 116 3.69 -6.26 -20.42
CA VAL A 116 3.51 -4.83 -20.17
C VAL A 116 2.73 -4.69 -18.88
N VAL A 117 3.28 -3.93 -17.93
CA VAL A 117 2.66 -3.65 -16.64
C VAL A 117 2.48 -2.15 -16.53
N ASP A 118 1.23 -1.73 -16.37
CA ASP A 118 0.85 -0.41 -15.92
C ASP A 118 0.30 -0.53 -14.49
N ALA A 119 0.88 0.21 -13.55
CA ALA A 119 0.61 -0.03 -12.14
C ALA A 119 0.81 1.22 -11.28
N PRO A 120 -0.15 2.17 -11.31
CA PRO A 120 -0.08 3.39 -10.53
C PRO A 120 -0.36 3.14 -9.05
N THR A 121 -0.15 4.20 -8.27
CA THR A 121 -0.60 4.30 -6.88
C THR A 121 -1.51 5.51 -6.73
N TYR A 122 -2.33 5.52 -5.69
CA TYR A 122 -3.21 6.63 -5.36
C TYR A 122 -3.02 7.02 -3.90
N GLN A 123 -3.09 8.32 -3.60
CA GLN A 123 -3.02 8.84 -2.24
C GLN A 123 -4.27 9.67 -1.98
N CYS A 124 -5.31 9.03 -1.45
CA CYS A 124 -6.62 9.64 -1.29
C CYS A 124 -6.72 10.33 0.07
N HIS A 125 -6.78 11.66 0.05
CA HIS A 125 -6.94 12.48 1.25
C HIS A 125 -8.41 12.84 1.48
N PHE A 126 -8.92 12.56 2.70
CA PHE A 126 -10.34 12.77 3.02
C PHE A 126 -10.57 14.08 3.75
N LYS A 127 -11.48 14.89 3.20
CA LYS A 127 -11.94 16.15 3.78
C LYS A 127 -12.98 15.85 4.86
N MET A 128 -12.61 16.12 6.11
CA MET A 128 -13.51 16.04 7.25
C MET A 128 -13.05 16.95 8.40
N LYS A 129 -13.96 17.22 9.35
CA LYS A 129 -13.71 17.94 10.60
C LYS A 129 -14.29 17.15 11.76
N THR A 130 -13.44 16.34 12.38
CA THR A 130 -13.84 15.41 13.43
C THR A 130 -12.74 15.20 14.48
N THR A 131 -13.01 14.33 15.45
CA THR A 131 -12.03 13.82 16.42
C THR A 131 -11.84 12.32 16.23
N ALA A 132 -10.69 11.78 16.65
CA ALA A 132 -10.38 10.36 16.56
C ALA A 132 -11.47 9.47 17.18
N PRO A 133 -11.98 9.73 18.40
CA PRO A 133 -13.07 8.91 18.96
C PRO A 133 -14.35 8.95 18.12
N LYS A 134 -14.67 10.10 17.52
CA LYS A 134 -15.86 10.23 16.67
C LYS A 134 -15.67 9.55 15.32
N LEU A 135 -14.47 9.62 14.73
CA LEU A 135 -14.13 8.89 13.51
C LEU A 135 -14.20 7.37 13.75
N ILE A 136 -13.56 6.88 14.81
CA ILE A 136 -13.60 5.47 15.23
C ILE A 136 -15.04 4.98 15.38
N ALA A 137 -15.91 5.76 16.03
CA ALA A 137 -17.32 5.41 16.19
C ALA A 137 -18.09 5.33 14.86
N ILE A 138 -17.72 6.14 13.86
CA ILE A 138 -18.31 6.09 12.52
C ILE A 138 -17.80 4.87 11.76
N LEU A 139 -16.50 4.62 11.81
CA LEU A 139 -15.88 3.46 11.16
C LEU A 139 -16.37 2.12 11.74
N ALA A 140 -16.80 2.12 13.01
CA ALA A 140 -17.38 0.97 13.69
C ALA A 140 -18.84 0.67 13.29
N GLY A 141 -19.45 1.50 12.45
CA GLY A 141 -20.79 1.25 11.92
C GLY A 141 -20.84 0.06 10.94
N ASP A 142 -22.05 -0.29 10.51
CA ASP A 142 -22.26 -1.38 9.56
C ASP A 142 -21.80 -1.04 8.14
N ASP A 143 -21.85 0.24 7.74
CA ASP A 143 -21.47 0.74 6.41
C ASP A 143 -20.61 2.02 6.52
N PRO A 144 -19.38 1.91 7.06
CA PRO A 144 -18.47 3.04 7.20
C PRO A 144 -18.03 3.64 5.87
N LEU A 145 -18.04 2.88 4.77
CA LEU A 145 -17.62 3.37 3.46
C LEU A 145 -18.56 4.48 2.95
N HIS A 146 -19.88 4.32 3.14
CA HIS A 146 -20.89 5.30 2.74
C HIS A 146 -21.37 6.20 3.89
N ALA A 147 -20.86 6.02 5.10
CA ALA A 147 -21.24 6.85 6.25
C ALA A 147 -20.81 8.32 6.05
N ALA A 148 -21.70 9.23 6.44
CA ALA A 148 -21.42 10.66 6.35
C ALA A 148 -20.28 11.08 7.31
N LEU A 149 -19.21 11.61 6.74
CA LEU A 149 -18.06 12.12 7.45
C LEU A 149 -18.37 13.50 8.05
N PRO A 150 -18.09 13.74 9.35
CA PRO A 150 -18.44 15.01 9.97
C PRO A 150 -17.68 16.16 9.32
N GLY A 151 -18.40 17.18 8.86
CA GLY A 151 -17.80 18.37 8.25
C GLY A 151 -17.16 18.14 6.87
N ALA A 152 -17.44 17.00 6.24
CA ALA A 152 -17.18 16.81 4.80
C ALA A 152 -18.09 17.70 3.95
N PRO A 153 -17.71 18.00 2.69
CA PRO A 153 -18.57 18.69 1.74
C PRO A 153 -19.91 17.94 1.54
N ALA A 154 -20.99 18.67 1.24
CA ALA A 154 -22.31 18.05 1.06
C ALA A 154 -22.38 17.18 -0.20
N GLU A 155 -21.52 17.47 -1.17
CA GLU A 155 -21.41 16.89 -2.51
C GLU A 155 -20.56 15.62 -2.50
N THR A 156 -19.70 15.47 -1.49
CA THR A 156 -18.84 14.29 -1.28
C THR A 156 -18.84 13.92 0.22
N PRO A 157 -20.01 13.54 0.78
CA PRO A 157 -20.18 13.43 2.22
C PRO A 157 -19.50 12.22 2.85
N SER A 158 -19.15 11.17 2.10
CA SER A 158 -18.59 9.92 2.64
C SER A 158 -17.15 9.65 2.19
N ILE A 159 -16.56 8.53 2.64
CA ILE A 159 -15.29 8.03 2.11
C ILE A 159 -15.48 7.64 0.64
N TYR A 160 -16.54 6.87 0.35
CA TYR A 160 -16.90 6.44 -1.00
C TYR A 160 -16.95 7.59 -2.00
N ASP A 161 -17.70 8.65 -1.68
CA ASP A 161 -17.90 9.77 -2.61
C ASP A 161 -16.61 10.55 -2.91
N GLN A 162 -15.65 10.50 -1.99
CA GLN A 162 -14.36 11.17 -2.15
C GLN A 162 -13.33 10.32 -2.92
N LEU A 163 -13.55 9.00 -3.05
CA LEU A 163 -12.63 8.11 -3.77
C LEU A 163 -12.64 8.36 -5.28
N SER A 164 -13.79 8.67 -5.89
CA SER A 164 -13.85 8.90 -7.35
C SER A 164 -12.90 10.01 -7.82
N ASP A 165 -12.92 11.18 -7.16
CA ASP A 165 -12.02 12.30 -7.50
C ASP A 165 -10.55 11.91 -7.28
N CYS A 166 -10.25 11.08 -6.27
CA CYS A 166 -8.89 10.59 -6.04
C CYS A 166 -8.40 9.70 -7.18
N PHE A 167 -9.23 8.76 -7.65
CA PHE A 167 -8.84 7.80 -8.69
C PHE A 167 -8.66 8.43 -10.08
N ASP A 168 -9.18 9.64 -10.31
CA ASP A 168 -8.88 10.44 -11.50
C ASP A 168 -7.43 10.99 -11.53
N HIS A 169 -6.68 10.85 -10.43
CA HIS A 169 -5.34 11.42 -10.26
C HIS A 169 -4.29 10.37 -9.86
N PRO A 170 -4.00 9.37 -10.72
CA PRO A 170 -2.99 8.35 -10.44
C PRO A 170 -1.58 8.96 -10.29
N ILE A 171 -0.79 8.38 -9.39
CA ILE A 171 0.61 8.72 -9.16
C ILE A 171 1.49 7.60 -9.71
N GLY A 172 2.48 7.99 -10.51
CA GLY A 172 3.68 7.19 -10.71
C GLY A 172 3.90 6.62 -12.11
N GLN A 173 2.91 6.45 -12.99
CA GLN A 173 3.12 5.95 -14.37
C GLN A 173 2.09 6.48 -15.39
N THR A 174 2.40 6.26 -16.67
CA THR A 174 1.57 6.58 -17.85
C THR A 174 1.05 5.27 -18.43
N PRO A 175 -0.21 5.21 -18.92
CA PRO A 175 -0.78 3.96 -19.42
C PRO A 175 0.12 3.27 -20.44
N GLY A 176 0.39 1.98 -20.19
CA GLY A 176 1.15 1.15 -21.11
C GLY A 176 0.37 1.00 -22.42
N GLU A 177 1.01 1.23 -23.56
CA GLU A 177 0.40 0.90 -24.85
C GLU A 177 0.37 -0.62 -25.01
N PHE A 178 -0.83 -1.20 -24.95
CA PHE A 178 -1.05 -2.62 -25.18
C PHE A 178 -1.12 -2.90 -26.69
N ALA A 179 -0.35 -3.87 -27.16
CA ALA A 179 -0.25 -4.15 -28.58
C ALA A 179 -1.45 -4.99 -29.08
N GLU A 180 -2.36 -4.36 -29.82
CA GLU A 180 -3.60 -5.02 -30.28
C GLU A 180 -3.47 -5.81 -31.60
N THR A 181 -2.35 -5.66 -32.34
CA THR A 181 -2.24 -6.22 -33.71
C THR A 181 -0.86 -6.85 -34.01
N GLY A 182 -0.85 -7.98 -34.75
CA GLY A 182 0.37 -8.67 -35.20
C GLY A 182 0.18 -10.18 -35.41
N ALA A 183 1.23 -10.91 -35.79
CA ALA A 183 1.21 -12.38 -35.78
C ALA A 183 1.16 -12.88 -34.35
N LEU A 184 -0.06 -13.11 -33.85
CA LEU A 184 -0.37 -13.32 -32.44
C LEU A 184 0.08 -14.72 -31.96
N SER A 185 1.37 -14.90 -31.72
CA SER A 185 1.95 -16.18 -31.28
C SER A 185 1.88 -16.36 -29.77
N TYR A 186 1.67 -15.26 -29.04
CA TYR A 186 1.60 -15.24 -27.58
C TYR A 186 0.24 -14.74 -27.07
N VAL A 187 -0.13 -15.16 -25.87
CA VAL A 187 -1.30 -14.71 -25.09
C VAL A 187 -0.96 -14.61 -23.63
N SER A 188 -1.76 -13.85 -22.89
CA SER A 188 -1.80 -13.96 -21.44
C SER A 188 -2.30 -15.35 -21.01
N ALA A 189 -1.91 -15.79 -19.82
CA ALA A 189 -2.41 -17.03 -19.24
C ALA A 189 -3.93 -17.02 -19.02
N ARG A 190 -4.51 -15.84 -18.74
CA ARG A 190 -5.97 -15.63 -18.66
C ARG A 190 -6.64 -15.99 -19.98
N ASP A 191 -6.09 -15.53 -21.09
CA ASP A 191 -6.72 -15.65 -22.41
C ASP A 191 -6.31 -16.94 -23.15
N TYR A 192 -5.43 -17.77 -22.55
CA TYR A 192 -5.04 -19.06 -23.11
C TYR A 192 -6.16 -20.11 -23.04
N TYR A 193 -6.89 -20.16 -21.92
CA TYR A 193 -8.01 -21.08 -21.76
C TYR A 193 -9.31 -20.41 -22.22
N THR A 194 -10.04 -21.09 -23.10
CA THR A 194 -11.38 -20.66 -23.53
C THR A 194 -12.50 -21.42 -22.82
N SER A 195 -12.18 -22.51 -22.11
CA SER A 195 -13.14 -23.26 -21.31
C SER A 195 -13.25 -22.70 -19.91
N SER A 196 -14.46 -22.67 -19.35
CA SER A 196 -14.69 -22.23 -17.97
C SER A 196 -13.82 -22.99 -16.96
N ALA A 197 -13.74 -24.32 -17.08
CA ALA A 197 -12.91 -25.14 -16.20
C ALA A 197 -11.41 -24.78 -16.26
N GLY A 198 -10.89 -24.36 -17.42
CA GLY A 198 -9.51 -23.90 -17.56
C GLY A 198 -9.29 -22.53 -16.92
N ILE A 199 -10.26 -21.62 -17.10
CA ILE A 199 -10.28 -20.29 -16.50
C ILE A 199 -10.35 -20.38 -14.97
N ASP A 200 -11.26 -21.21 -14.43
CA ASP A 200 -11.40 -21.44 -12.98
C ASP A 200 -10.10 -21.96 -12.37
N ARG A 201 -9.41 -22.85 -13.09
CA ARG A 201 -8.14 -23.42 -12.64
C ARG A 201 -7.01 -22.39 -12.65
N TRP A 202 -7.00 -21.46 -13.61
CA TRP A 202 -6.08 -20.33 -13.62
C TRP A 202 -6.31 -19.40 -12.43
N TYR A 203 -7.57 -19.02 -12.16
CA TYR A 203 -7.89 -18.18 -11.00
C TYR A 203 -7.62 -18.87 -9.68
N ALA A 204 -7.86 -20.19 -9.57
CA ALA A 204 -7.49 -20.96 -8.39
C ALA A 204 -5.97 -20.96 -8.13
N ALA A 205 -5.15 -21.02 -9.18
CA ALA A 205 -3.70 -20.92 -9.04
C ALA A 205 -3.23 -19.51 -8.63
N LYS A 206 -3.85 -18.46 -9.18
CA LYS A 206 -3.59 -17.07 -8.74
C LYS A 206 -3.94 -16.89 -7.26
N GLN A 207 -5.11 -17.37 -6.84
CA GLN A 207 -5.54 -17.31 -5.45
C GLN A 207 -4.58 -18.09 -4.54
N ALA A 208 -4.17 -19.29 -4.95
CA ALA A 208 -3.23 -20.12 -4.22
C ALA A 208 -1.87 -19.42 -3.99
N LEU A 209 -1.38 -18.67 -4.98
CA LEU A 209 -0.20 -17.82 -4.85
C LEU A 209 -0.43 -16.66 -3.90
N LYS A 210 -1.55 -15.92 -4.06
CA LYS A 210 -1.91 -14.82 -3.16
C LYS A 210 -2.00 -15.27 -1.71
N ASP A 211 -2.77 -16.32 -1.43
CA ASP A 211 -2.91 -16.88 -0.07
C ASP A 211 -1.56 -17.34 0.50
N GLY A 212 -0.69 -17.88 -0.37
CA GLY A 212 0.66 -18.26 0.00
C GLY A 212 1.50 -17.04 0.40
N PHE A 213 1.42 -15.96 -0.37
CA PHE A 213 2.09 -14.69 -0.08
C PHE A 213 1.57 -14.07 1.23
N ASP A 214 0.25 -13.94 1.38
CA ASP A 214 -0.39 -13.34 2.56
C ASP A 214 0.04 -14.07 3.85
N ARG A 215 0.26 -15.40 3.78
CA ARG A 215 0.74 -16.20 4.91
C ARG A 215 2.20 -15.99 5.27
N VAL A 216 3.07 -15.66 4.32
CA VAL A 216 4.50 -15.47 4.58
C VAL A 216 4.87 -14.01 4.76
N CYS A 217 4.05 -13.07 4.27
CA CYS A 217 4.43 -11.67 4.19
C CYS A 217 4.85 -11.10 5.53
N GLY A 218 4.05 -11.27 6.58
CA GLY A 218 4.33 -10.70 7.92
C GLY A 218 5.70 -11.07 8.50
N ASP A 219 6.17 -12.28 8.22
CA ASP A 219 7.43 -12.79 8.79
C ASP A 219 8.65 -12.55 7.88
N THR A 220 8.43 -12.16 6.63
CA THR A 220 9.49 -12.03 5.62
C THR A 220 9.44 -10.67 4.94
N PHE A 221 8.50 -10.46 4.02
CA PHE A 221 8.48 -9.31 3.10
C PHE A 221 7.86 -8.05 3.72
N CYS A 222 6.79 -8.20 4.50
CA CYS A 222 6.09 -7.11 5.18
C CYS A 222 6.81 -6.65 6.47
N SER A 223 8.05 -7.08 6.71
CA SER A 223 8.83 -6.67 7.88
C SER A 223 9.73 -5.44 7.60
N GLY A 224 9.89 -5.06 6.33
CA GLY A 224 10.71 -3.94 5.89
C GLY A 224 9.97 -2.60 5.83
N ASP A 225 10.46 -1.70 4.96
CA ASP A 225 9.91 -0.34 4.79
C ASP A 225 8.46 -0.32 4.28
N PHE A 226 7.97 -1.42 3.71
CA PHE A 226 6.59 -1.56 3.22
C PHE A 226 5.88 -2.68 3.98
N GLY A 227 5.26 -2.34 5.11
CA GLY A 227 4.61 -3.31 5.99
C GLY A 227 3.25 -3.82 5.50
N ASP A 228 2.72 -3.24 4.43
CA ASP A 228 1.36 -3.45 3.91
C ASP A 228 1.35 -4.03 2.48
N LEU A 229 2.45 -4.67 2.05
CA LEU A 229 2.58 -5.22 0.71
C LEU A 229 1.35 -6.06 0.31
N GLN A 230 0.74 -5.71 -0.82
CA GLN A 230 -0.36 -6.43 -1.42
C GLN A 230 0.07 -7.08 -2.73
N ALA A 231 -0.24 -8.37 -2.87
CA ALA A 231 -0.16 -9.05 -4.15
C ALA A 231 -1.24 -8.49 -5.09
N MET A 232 -0.80 -7.93 -6.22
CA MET A 232 -1.68 -7.32 -7.22
C MET A 232 -2.02 -8.38 -8.27
N ASP A 233 -1.45 -8.28 -9.48
CA ASP A 233 -1.71 -9.23 -10.56
C ASP A 233 -0.53 -10.18 -10.79
N PHE A 234 -0.86 -11.41 -11.17
CA PHE A 234 0.08 -12.43 -11.62
C PHE A 234 -0.35 -12.88 -13.02
N THR A 235 0.55 -12.76 -13.99
CA THR A 235 0.30 -13.22 -15.35
C THR A 235 1.54 -13.89 -15.95
N CYS A 236 1.31 -14.69 -16.98
CA CYS A 236 2.36 -15.32 -17.76
C CYS A 236 2.11 -15.14 -19.25
N ALA A 237 3.18 -14.95 -20.02
CA ALA A 237 3.16 -14.96 -21.47
C ALA A 237 3.26 -16.40 -21.99
N ILE A 238 2.26 -16.84 -22.75
CA ILE A 238 2.10 -18.23 -23.18
C ILE A 238 2.21 -18.33 -24.70
N THR A 239 2.95 -19.32 -25.20
CA THR A 239 2.97 -19.64 -26.64
C THR A 239 1.68 -20.35 -27.03
N LYS A 240 0.83 -19.72 -27.86
CA LYS A 240 -0.52 -20.21 -28.20
C LYS A 240 -0.58 -21.67 -28.67
N SER A 241 0.36 -22.07 -29.52
CA SER A 241 0.34 -23.39 -30.16
C SER A 241 0.80 -24.54 -29.27
N THR A 242 1.51 -24.25 -28.18
CA THR A 242 2.16 -25.28 -27.35
C THR A 242 1.79 -25.19 -25.87
N GLY A 243 1.26 -24.06 -25.42
CA GLY A 243 1.02 -23.80 -24.00
C GLY A 243 2.29 -23.54 -23.20
N ASN A 244 3.45 -23.42 -23.85
CA ASN A 244 4.72 -23.14 -23.18
C ASN A 244 4.73 -21.73 -22.59
N VAL A 245 5.14 -21.64 -21.31
CA VAL A 245 5.35 -20.38 -20.60
C VAL A 245 6.69 -19.78 -21.05
N LYS A 246 6.67 -18.49 -21.44
CA LYS A 246 7.85 -17.73 -21.83
C LYS A 246 8.43 -16.94 -20.66
N SER A 247 7.55 -16.31 -19.89
CA SER A 247 7.88 -15.53 -18.70
C SER A 247 6.62 -15.36 -17.87
N CYS A 248 6.77 -15.18 -16.56
CA CYS A 248 5.71 -14.71 -15.68
C CYS A 248 6.15 -13.44 -14.97
N MET A 249 5.17 -12.63 -14.60
CA MET A 249 5.34 -11.40 -13.84
C MET A 249 4.33 -11.43 -12.69
N TRP A 250 4.82 -11.15 -11.49
CA TRP A 250 3.98 -10.88 -10.33
C TRP A 250 4.18 -9.44 -9.89
N THR A 251 3.09 -8.70 -9.76
CA THR A 251 3.09 -7.31 -9.34
C THR A 251 2.64 -7.17 -7.89
N PHE A 252 3.23 -6.22 -7.18
CA PHE A 252 2.93 -5.93 -5.77
C PHE A 252 2.81 -4.43 -5.55
N GLY A 253 1.91 -4.00 -4.68
CA GLY A 253 1.82 -2.63 -4.21
C GLY A 253 2.21 -2.55 -2.73
N GLY A 254 2.85 -1.47 -2.31
CA GLY A 254 3.12 -1.21 -0.90
C GLY A 254 3.16 0.27 -0.61
N SER A 255 2.85 0.65 0.62
CA SER A 255 2.97 2.01 1.12
C SER A 255 3.56 2.10 2.52
N TRP A 256 4.14 3.26 2.80
CA TRP A 256 4.64 3.65 4.11
C TRP A 256 4.12 5.03 4.45
N HIS A 257 3.62 5.18 5.68
CA HIS A 257 3.01 6.41 6.16
C HIS A 257 3.75 6.91 7.39
N LEU A 258 3.98 8.23 7.43
CA LEU A 258 4.50 8.91 8.61
C LEU A 258 3.79 10.25 8.82
N VAL A 259 3.38 10.52 10.05
CA VAL A 259 2.80 11.80 10.43
C VAL A 259 3.90 12.77 10.86
N GLN A 260 3.99 13.92 10.19
CA GLN A 260 4.87 15.01 10.66
C GLN A 260 4.35 15.56 11.99
N THR A 261 5.20 15.50 13.02
CA THR A 261 4.82 15.96 14.37
C THR A 261 4.39 17.42 14.40
N GLN A 262 5.03 18.27 13.59
CA GLN A 262 4.63 19.66 13.40
C GLN A 262 3.75 19.78 12.16
N GLY A 263 2.60 20.45 12.28
CA GLY A 263 1.67 20.68 11.17
C GLY A 263 0.77 19.50 10.81
N GLY A 264 1.17 18.26 11.14
CA GLY A 264 0.34 17.06 10.97
C GLY A 264 0.17 16.62 9.52
N ALA A 265 1.10 16.98 8.64
CA ALA A 265 1.10 16.51 7.27
C ALA A 265 1.46 15.01 7.22
N GLN A 266 0.72 14.25 6.42
CA GLN A 266 1.05 12.87 6.07
C GLN A 266 2.25 12.87 5.11
N GLN A 267 3.23 12.00 5.36
CA GLN A 267 4.33 11.68 4.46
C GLN A 267 4.11 10.26 3.98
N ILE A 268 3.72 10.14 2.72
CA ILE A 268 3.29 8.88 2.14
C ILE A 268 4.26 8.53 1.02
N THR A 269 4.90 7.38 1.15
CA THR A 269 5.64 6.76 0.07
C THR A 269 4.86 5.55 -0.37
N ALA A 270 4.49 5.49 -1.65
CA ALA A 270 3.82 4.33 -2.25
C ALA A 270 4.64 3.84 -3.44
N SER A 271 4.67 2.53 -3.67
CA SER A 271 5.43 1.95 -4.76
C SER A 271 4.80 0.66 -5.27
N THR A 272 5.03 0.39 -6.55
CA THR A 272 4.67 -0.87 -7.19
C THR A 272 5.93 -1.61 -7.61
N PHE A 273 6.01 -2.89 -7.26
CA PHE A 273 7.10 -3.81 -7.60
C PHE A 273 6.68 -4.74 -8.73
N LYS A 274 7.58 -4.98 -9.69
CA LYS A 274 7.37 -5.84 -10.86
C LYS A 274 8.36 -7.01 -10.77
N CYS A 275 7.92 -8.13 -10.23
CA CYS A 275 8.75 -9.29 -9.92
C CYS A 275 8.69 -10.36 -11.01
N PRO A 276 9.77 -10.59 -11.78
CA PRO A 276 9.84 -11.69 -12.72
C PRO A 276 9.83 -13.03 -11.98
N VAL A 277 8.92 -13.92 -12.37
CA VAL A 277 8.84 -15.28 -11.82
C VAL A 277 9.24 -16.25 -12.94
N MET A 278 10.47 -16.75 -12.87
CA MET A 278 11.04 -17.58 -13.93
C MET A 278 10.59 -19.04 -13.83
N MET A 279 10.27 -19.66 -14.97
CA MET A 279 9.97 -21.08 -15.05
C MET A 279 10.19 -21.68 -16.45
N HIS A 280 10.26 -23.00 -16.53
CA HIS A 280 10.37 -23.76 -17.78
C HIS A 280 9.33 -24.88 -17.85
N GLY A 281 8.33 -24.73 -18.70
CA GLY A 281 7.28 -25.72 -18.88
C GLY A 281 6.04 -25.15 -19.53
N THR A 282 4.93 -25.85 -19.39
CA THR A 282 3.62 -25.46 -19.89
C THR A 282 2.76 -24.80 -18.80
N LEU A 283 1.75 -24.04 -19.21
CA LEU A 283 0.77 -23.48 -18.28
C LEU A 283 0.07 -24.56 -17.46
N SER A 284 -0.28 -25.70 -18.08
CA SER A 284 -0.89 -26.82 -17.35
C SER A 284 0.00 -27.32 -16.22
N GLN A 285 1.30 -27.47 -16.47
CA GLN A 285 2.25 -27.90 -15.44
C GLN A 285 2.37 -26.89 -14.29
N LEU A 286 2.36 -25.58 -14.61
CA LEU A 286 2.33 -24.54 -13.59
C LEU A 286 1.08 -24.66 -12.72
N LEU A 287 -0.09 -24.83 -13.35
CA LEU A 287 -1.34 -25.01 -12.63
C LEU A 287 -1.34 -26.27 -11.77
N ASP A 288 -0.85 -27.40 -12.29
CA ASP A 288 -0.71 -28.64 -11.51
C ASP A 288 0.12 -28.42 -10.24
N VAL A 289 1.24 -27.70 -10.32
CA VAL A 289 2.10 -27.41 -9.17
C VAL A 289 1.39 -26.52 -8.15
N LEU A 290 0.76 -25.43 -8.60
CA LEU A 290 0.18 -24.42 -7.70
C LEU A 290 -1.12 -24.90 -7.04
N THR A 291 -1.92 -25.73 -7.73
CA THR A 291 -3.20 -26.21 -7.21
C THR A 291 -3.12 -27.63 -6.63
N ALA A 292 -1.95 -28.27 -6.63
CA ALA A 292 -1.81 -29.60 -6.04
C ALA A 292 -2.22 -29.61 -4.56
N PRO A 293 -2.93 -30.63 -4.09
CA PRO A 293 -3.17 -30.81 -2.66
C PRO A 293 -1.85 -31.12 -1.95
N GLY A 294 -1.66 -30.59 -0.75
CA GLY A 294 -0.44 -30.81 0.03
C GLY A 294 -0.35 -29.89 1.23
N THR A 295 0.64 -30.15 2.09
CA THR A 295 0.92 -29.32 3.27
C THR A 295 1.76 -28.10 2.94
N ASP A 296 2.54 -28.16 1.86
CA ASP A 296 3.43 -27.07 1.46
C ASP A 296 2.61 -25.96 0.79
N GLN A 297 2.88 -24.71 1.20
CA GLN A 297 2.27 -23.54 0.59
C GLN A 297 2.62 -23.48 -0.91
N PRO A 298 1.64 -23.21 -1.80
CA PRO A 298 1.86 -23.11 -3.24
C PRO A 298 3.04 -22.22 -3.64
N ILE A 299 3.22 -21.10 -2.93
CA ILE A 299 4.32 -20.15 -3.18
C ILE A 299 5.72 -20.74 -2.99
N ASN A 300 5.87 -21.77 -2.14
CA ASN A 300 7.14 -22.41 -1.81
C ASN A 300 7.44 -23.63 -2.68
N ARG A 301 6.53 -24.02 -3.58
CA ARG A 301 6.72 -25.20 -4.42
C ARG A 301 7.67 -24.86 -5.57
N PRO A 302 8.63 -25.74 -5.92
CA PRO A 302 9.47 -25.55 -7.09
C PRO A 302 8.62 -25.40 -8.35
N LEU A 303 8.87 -24.34 -9.11
CA LEU A 303 8.17 -24.07 -10.35
C LEU A 303 8.60 -25.08 -11.44
N PRO A 304 7.76 -25.35 -12.44
CA PRO A 304 8.10 -26.34 -13.46
C PRO A 304 9.45 -26.02 -14.11
N GLY A 305 10.30 -27.05 -14.20
CA GLY A 305 11.64 -26.97 -14.79
C GLY A 305 12.64 -26.10 -14.01
N MET A 306 12.30 -25.67 -12.80
CA MET A 306 13.16 -24.94 -11.89
C MET A 306 13.42 -25.74 -10.63
N THR A 307 14.52 -25.45 -9.96
CA THR A 307 14.73 -25.86 -8.56
C THR A 307 14.16 -24.85 -7.59
N THR A 308 13.83 -23.64 -8.06
CA THR A 308 13.34 -22.53 -7.26
C THR A 308 11.83 -22.35 -7.34
N SER A 309 11.28 -21.72 -6.32
CA SER A 309 9.86 -21.42 -6.11
C SER A 309 9.50 -19.97 -6.46
N ALA A 310 8.21 -19.64 -6.40
CA ALA A 310 7.78 -18.24 -6.53
C ALA A 310 8.30 -17.40 -5.35
N TYR A 311 8.33 -17.96 -4.14
CA TYR A 311 8.87 -17.31 -2.94
C TYR A 311 10.32 -16.83 -3.15
N GLU A 312 11.19 -17.71 -3.67
CA GLU A 312 12.60 -17.36 -3.92
C GLU A 312 12.74 -16.26 -4.98
N ALA A 313 11.85 -16.20 -5.97
CA ALA A 313 11.84 -15.11 -6.95
C ALA A 313 11.49 -13.75 -6.34
N LEU A 314 10.77 -13.73 -5.20
CA LEU A 314 10.40 -12.49 -4.52
C LEU A 314 11.53 -11.93 -3.64
N LEU A 315 12.43 -12.78 -3.14
CA LEU A 315 13.52 -12.37 -2.23
C LEU A 315 14.44 -11.29 -2.83
N ASP A 316 14.69 -11.36 -4.14
CA ASP A 316 15.56 -10.41 -4.83
C ASP A 316 14.78 -9.23 -5.47
N CYS A 317 13.45 -9.24 -5.36
CA CYS A 317 12.57 -8.25 -6.00
C CYS A 317 11.92 -7.29 -5.00
N LEU A 318 11.38 -7.84 -3.92
CA LEU A 318 10.68 -7.08 -2.89
C LEU A 318 11.69 -6.45 -1.93
N PRO A 319 11.34 -5.30 -1.32
CA PRO A 319 12.22 -4.54 -0.42
C PRO A 319 12.49 -5.24 0.91
#